data_AF-A0A9P4LYF1-F1
#
_entry.id   AF-A0A9P4LYF1-F1
#
_cell.length_a   1.000
_cell.length_b   1.000
_cell.length_c   1.000
_cell.angle_alpha   90.00
_cell.angle_beta   90.00
_cell.angle_gamma   90.00
#
_symmetry.space_group_name_H-M   'P 1'
#
loop_
_entity.id
_entity.type
_entity.pdbx_description
1 polymer ?
#
loop_
_entity_poly.entity_id
_entity_poly.type
_entity_poly.pdbx_seq_one_letter_code
_entity_poly.pdbx_strand_id
1 'polypeptide(L)'
;ITDASGQLQYIPFPTCNETGRPLELFFGVEKEINCTLDFISDPFFHLLEFYVHNDAPLTCRIPTRPLPISPSDTESTYSIDESSKQGALGTQSTAYTPLVIALTGTLQLSHLHIAHHLNVLLHASPRSLSPGTIDAATAYSTSPTTQTTKLVIGDALPLVFSVRWYPSPRLPSGWTGVGGHIYLSTVIYCMLSAGAATAASFAWFRGVELPRRLRSRGLGVEGGRGGAGYGGYGIGGGYGIGGGKRD
;
A
#
# COMPACT_ATOMS: atom_id res chain seq x y z
N ILE A 1 -14.32 -18.24 23.62
CA ILE A 1 -15.26 -19.24 24.21
C ILE A 1 -14.45 -20.11 25.15
N THR A 2 -14.98 -20.42 26.32
CA THR A 2 -14.30 -21.26 27.32
C THR A 2 -14.95 -22.63 27.39
N ASP A 3 -14.17 -23.66 27.70
CA ASP A 3 -14.71 -24.99 27.96
C ASP A 3 -15.24 -25.15 29.38
N ALA A 4 -15.74 -26.35 29.69
CA ALA A 4 -16.22 -26.71 31.02
C ALA A 4 -15.14 -26.58 32.13
N SER A 5 -13.86 -26.51 31.74
CA SER A 5 -12.72 -26.28 32.64
C SER A 5 -12.25 -24.82 32.68
N GLY A 6 -12.96 -23.92 32.00
CA GLY A 6 -12.66 -22.48 31.95
C GLY A 6 -11.51 -22.12 31.01
N GLN A 7 -11.00 -23.05 30.20
CA GLN A 7 -9.90 -22.80 29.26
C GLN A 7 -10.43 -22.23 27.95
N LEU A 8 -9.69 -21.28 27.37
CA LEU A 8 -10.05 -20.67 26.09
C LEU A 8 -9.91 -21.71 24.96
N GLN A 9 -10.99 -21.94 24.23
CA GLN A 9 -11.03 -22.84 23.08
C GLN A 9 -11.25 -22.07 21.77
N TYR A 10 -10.63 -22.59 20.71
CA TYR A 10 -10.91 -22.19 19.33
C TYR A 10 -12.16 -22.91 18.85
N ILE A 11 -13.07 -22.15 18.25
CA ILE A 11 -14.23 -22.69 17.56
C ILE A 11 -14.07 -22.53 16.04
N PRO A 12 -14.72 -23.40 15.24
CA PRO A 12 -14.79 -23.22 13.80
C PRO A 12 -15.41 -21.86 13.44
N PHE A 13 -15.02 -21.33 12.29
CA PHE A 13 -15.65 -20.14 11.73
C PHE A 13 -17.15 -20.40 11.49
N PRO A 14 -18.04 -19.41 11.73
CA PRO A 14 -19.46 -19.56 11.44
C PRO A 14 -19.72 -20.05 10.01
N THR A 15 -20.78 -20.82 9.82
CA THR A 15 -21.11 -21.40 8.51
C THR A 15 -21.60 -20.33 7.54
N CYS A 16 -21.02 -20.30 6.34
CA CYS A 16 -21.46 -19.43 5.26
C CYS A 16 -22.73 -19.99 4.62
N ASN A 17 -23.71 -19.13 4.31
CA ASN A 17 -24.97 -19.54 3.70
C ASN A 17 -24.78 -20.09 2.26
N GLU A 18 -23.79 -19.57 1.53
CA GLU A 18 -23.51 -19.95 0.13
C GLU A 18 -22.94 -21.37 0.01
N THR A 19 -22.12 -21.80 0.97
CA THR A 19 -21.43 -23.09 0.94
C THR A 19 -22.01 -24.11 1.92
N GLY A 20 -22.75 -23.66 2.93
CA GLY A 20 -23.21 -24.49 4.04
C GLY A 20 -22.07 -25.01 4.91
N ARG A 21 -20.87 -24.44 4.80
CA ARG A 21 -19.65 -24.85 5.50
C ARG A 21 -18.94 -23.65 6.12
N PRO A 22 -18.05 -23.84 7.10
CA PRO A 22 -17.13 -22.80 7.56
C PRO A 22 -16.31 -22.22 6.39
N LEU A 23 -15.68 -21.07 6.59
CA LEU A 23 -14.85 -20.42 5.56
C LEU A 23 -13.75 -21.37 5.06
N GLU A 24 -13.85 -21.79 3.79
CA GLU A 24 -12.89 -22.65 3.11
C GLU A 24 -12.08 -21.85 2.09
N LEU A 25 -10.75 -22.00 2.14
CA LEU A 25 -9.81 -21.32 1.26
C LEU A 25 -9.06 -22.36 0.42
N PHE A 26 -9.14 -22.24 -0.89
CA PHE A 26 -8.39 -23.11 -1.79
C PHE A 26 -6.92 -22.66 -1.85
N PHE A 27 -6.02 -23.61 -1.62
CA PHE A 27 -4.59 -23.34 -1.61
C PHE A 27 -4.10 -22.84 -2.98
N GLY A 28 -3.47 -21.66 -2.99
CA GLY A 28 -2.89 -21.07 -4.21
C GLY A 28 -3.91 -20.55 -5.23
N VAL A 29 -5.19 -20.48 -4.89
CA VAL A 29 -6.24 -19.94 -5.77
C VAL A 29 -6.62 -18.54 -5.29
N GLU A 30 -6.37 -17.54 -6.12
CA GLU A 30 -6.84 -16.17 -5.89
C GLU A 30 -8.28 -16.03 -6.36
N LYS A 31 -9.20 -15.76 -5.43
CA LYS A 31 -10.62 -15.62 -5.72
C LYS A 31 -11.29 -14.72 -4.68
N GLU A 32 -12.35 -14.04 -5.12
CA GLU A 32 -13.30 -13.37 -4.25
C GLU A 32 -14.37 -14.37 -3.76
N ILE A 33 -14.49 -14.50 -2.43
CA ILE A 33 -15.37 -15.45 -1.77
C ILE A 33 -16.41 -14.68 -0.97
N ASN A 34 -17.68 -14.94 -1.27
CA ASN A 34 -18.80 -14.38 -0.52
C ASN A 34 -19.19 -15.38 0.57
N CYS A 35 -19.32 -14.89 1.79
CA CYS A 35 -19.75 -15.65 2.96
C CYS A 35 -20.76 -14.82 3.75
N THR A 36 -22.05 -15.12 3.58
CA THR A 36 -23.11 -14.54 4.40
C THR A 36 -23.28 -15.35 5.68
N LEU A 37 -23.22 -14.65 6.81
CA LEU A 37 -23.64 -15.19 8.10
C LEU A 37 -25.13 -14.87 8.25
N ASP A 38 -25.98 -15.89 8.19
CA ASP A 38 -27.44 -15.69 8.12
C ASP A 38 -28.03 -15.10 9.41
N PHE A 39 -27.44 -15.42 10.55
CA PHE A 39 -27.95 -14.99 11.85
C PHE A 39 -26.83 -14.56 12.80
N ILE A 40 -26.82 -13.28 13.16
CA ILE A 40 -25.94 -12.75 14.21
C ILE A 40 -26.66 -12.84 15.56
N SER A 41 -26.14 -13.71 16.43
CA SER A 41 -26.63 -13.86 17.80
C SER A 41 -26.23 -12.67 18.67
N ASP A 42 -27.00 -12.41 19.72
CA ASP A 42 -26.71 -11.39 20.75
C ASP A 42 -25.27 -11.42 21.28
N PRO A 43 -24.72 -12.57 21.75
CA PRO A 43 -23.34 -12.60 22.24
C PRO A 43 -22.32 -12.35 21.13
N PHE A 44 -22.62 -12.72 19.88
CA PHE A 44 -21.72 -12.45 18.76
C PHE A 44 -21.75 -10.98 18.34
N PHE A 45 -22.92 -10.34 18.40
CA PHE A 45 -23.07 -8.91 18.17
C PHE A 45 -22.24 -8.09 19.16
N HIS A 46 -22.34 -8.37 20.46
CA HIS A 46 -21.55 -7.68 21.49
C HIS A 46 -20.05 -7.96 21.38
N LEU A 47 -19.69 -9.14 20.89
CA LEU A 47 -18.30 -9.46 20.59
C LEU A 47 -17.79 -8.62 19.41
N LEU A 48 -18.56 -8.50 18.32
CA LEU A 48 -18.21 -7.65 17.18
C LEU A 48 -18.13 -6.17 17.57
N GLU A 49 -19.04 -5.70 18.42
CA GLU A 49 -18.99 -4.38 19.02
C GLU A 49 -17.67 -4.16 19.77
N PHE A 50 -17.25 -5.09 20.63
CA PHE A 50 -15.98 -5.00 21.34
C PHE A 50 -14.79 -4.94 20.38
N TYR A 51 -14.76 -5.80 19.35
CA TYR A 51 -13.65 -5.85 18.40
C TYR A 51 -13.54 -4.58 17.55
N VAL A 52 -14.67 -4.05 17.07
CA VAL A 52 -14.69 -2.80 16.30
C VAL A 52 -14.41 -1.59 17.19
N HIS A 53 -14.96 -1.54 18.40
CA HIS A 53 -14.79 -0.40 19.30
C HIS A 53 -13.36 -0.27 19.84
N ASN A 54 -12.68 -1.40 20.11
CA ASN A 54 -11.32 -1.40 20.64
C ASN A 54 -10.25 -1.59 19.57
N ASP A 55 -10.62 -1.56 18.28
CA ASP A 55 -9.74 -1.90 17.15
C ASP A 55 -8.95 -3.20 17.40
N ALA A 56 -9.60 -4.17 18.05
CA ALA A 56 -8.98 -5.42 18.42
C ALA A 56 -9.04 -6.41 17.25
N PRO A 57 -7.95 -7.14 16.97
CA PRO A 57 -7.98 -8.15 15.93
C PRO A 57 -8.64 -9.45 16.41
N LEU A 58 -9.49 -10.03 15.56
CA LEU A 58 -9.94 -11.40 15.70
C LEU A 58 -8.78 -12.35 15.38
N THR A 59 -8.64 -13.41 16.16
CA THR A 59 -7.58 -14.42 15.96
C THR A 59 -8.19 -15.75 15.59
N CYS A 60 -7.95 -16.18 14.35
CA CYS A 60 -8.32 -17.47 13.81
C CYS A 60 -7.08 -18.35 13.63
N ARG A 61 -7.29 -19.65 13.48
CA ARG A 61 -6.24 -20.62 13.13
C ARG A 61 -6.66 -21.33 11.86
N ILE A 62 -5.77 -21.39 10.88
CA ILE A 62 -5.96 -22.15 9.65
C ILE A 62 -4.95 -23.30 9.60
N PRO A 63 -5.29 -24.46 9.02
CA PRO A 63 -4.33 -25.54 8.84
C PRO A 63 -3.12 -25.07 8.01
N THR A 64 -1.92 -25.34 8.51
CA THR A 64 -0.66 -24.93 7.86
C THR A 64 -0.46 -25.62 6.51
N ARG A 65 -1.02 -26.82 6.34
CA ARG A 65 -1.01 -27.57 5.08
C ARG A 65 -2.44 -27.79 4.58
N PRO A 66 -2.65 -27.90 3.26
CA PRO A 66 -3.93 -28.27 2.70
C PRO A 66 -4.46 -29.54 3.36
N LEU A 67 -5.76 -29.54 3.65
CA LEU A 67 -6.43 -30.74 4.13
C LEU A 67 -6.40 -31.79 3.01
N PRO A 68 -6.12 -33.07 3.32
CA PRO A 68 -6.20 -34.14 2.34
C PRO A 68 -7.64 -34.27 1.84
N ILE A 69 -7.79 -34.63 0.56
CA ILE A 69 -9.09 -34.73 -0.13
C ILE A 69 -9.95 -35.87 0.47
N SER A 70 -9.34 -36.81 1.19
CA SER A 70 -10.03 -37.93 1.85
C SER A 70 -10.21 -37.71 3.36
N PRO A 71 -11.43 -37.90 3.90
CA PRO A 71 -11.73 -37.73 5.32
C PRO A 71 -10.99 -38.74 6.23
N SER A 72 -10.55 -39.88 5.69
CA SER A 72 -9.82 -40.92 6.45
C SER A 72 -8.41 -40.52 6.89
N ASP A 73 -7.75 -39.58 6.18
CA ASP A 73 -6.40 -39.12 6.50
C ASP A 73 -6.38 -37.82 7.33
N THR A 74 -7.56 -37.23 7.51
CA THR A 74 -7.75 -35.98 8.25
C THR A 74 -7.62 -36.23 9.76
N GLU A 75 -8.08 -37.40 10.22
CA GLU A 75 -8.10 -37.76 11.64
C GLU A 75 -6.71 -38.14 12.18
N SER A 76 -5.80 -38.66 11.35
CA SER A 76 -4.46 -39.10 11.77
C SER A 76 -3.37 -38.02 11.66
N THR A 77 -3.54 -37.02 10.79
CA THR A 77 -2.55 -35.95 10.59
C THR A 77 -2.86 -34.69 11.39
N TYR A 78 -4.14 -34.47 11.73
CA TYR A 78 -4.61 -33.31 12.49
C TYR A 78 -5.33 -33.69 13.79
N SER A 79 -5.18 -34.94 14.27
CA SER A 79 -5.56 -35.29 15.64
C SER A 79 -4.88 -34.30 16.58
N ILE A 80 -5.70 -33.45 17.18
CA ILE A 80 -5.31 -32.57 18.27
C ILE A 80 -4.88 -33.52 19.39
N ASP A 81 -3.58 -33.73 19.55
CA ASP A 81 -3.07 -34.44 20.73
C ASP A 81 -3.72 -33.79 21.94
N GLU A 82 -4.38 -34.59 22.77
CA GLU A 82 -5.00 -34.16 24.03
C GLU A 82 -4.00 -33.38 24.92
N SER A 83 -2.70 -33.57 24.71
CA SER A 83 -1.61 -32.85 25.39
C SER A 83 -1.43 -31.38 24.94
N SER A 84 -2.02 -30.99 23.81
CA SER A 84 -1.95 -29.62 23.27
C SER A 84 -3.02 -28.68 23.83
N LYS A 85 -3.91 -29.16 24.70
CA LYS A 85 -4.99 -28.38 25.34
C LYS A 85 -4.54 -27.49 26.51
N GLN A 86 -3.23 -27.26 26.72
CA GLN A 86 -2.73 -26.49 27.86
C GLN A 86 -2.19 -25.09 27.48
N GLY A 87 -2.92 -24.04 27.89
CA GLY A 87 -2.31 -22.77 28.28
C GLY A 87 -2.91 -21.50 27.66
N ALA A 88 -2.88 -20.40 28.42
CA ALA A 88 -3.45 -19.08 28.17
C ALA A 88 -2.88 -18.28 26.95
N LEU A 89 -2.13 -18.94 26.09
CA LEU A 89 -1.58 -18.53 24.79
C LEU A 89 -1.32 -19.83 24.01
N GLY A 90 -2.40 -20.61 23.85
CA GLY A 90 -2.39 -22.05 23.60
C GLY A 90 -1.31 -22.53 22.64
N THR A 91 -0.55 -23.53 23.11
CA THR A 91 0.38 -24.38 22.36
C THR A 91 0.40 -24.10 20.85
N GLN A 92 1.53 -23.57 20.36
CA GLN A 92 1.82 -23.46 18.94
C GLN A 92 2.00 -24.87 18.38
N SER A 93 0.89 -25.57 18.11
CA SER A 93 0.95 -26.71 17.20
C SER A 93 1.39 -26.16 15.84
N THR A 94 2.52 -26.66 15.33
CA THR A 94 3.04 -26.33 14.00
C THR A 94 2.08 -26.73 12.87
N ALA A 95 1.02 -27.47 13.20
CA ALA A 95 -0.05 -27.84 12.29
C ALA A 95 -1.02 -26.69 11.96
N TYR A 96 -1.01 -25.60 12.73
CA TYR A 96 -1.88 -24.45 12.49
C TYR A 96 -1.10 -23.13 12.35
N THR A 97 -1.42 -22.36 11.33
CA THR A 97 -0.92 -21.00 11.09
C THR A 97 -1.95 -19.99 11.62
N PRO A 98 -1.54 -18.96 12.38
CA PRO A 98 -2.46 -17.93 12.84
C PRO A 98 -2.94 -17.06 11.66
N LEU A 99 -4.25 -16.82 11.61
CA LEU A 99 -4.91 -15.88 10.73
C LEU A 99 -5.48 -14.75 11.58
N VAL A 100 -4.91 -13.55 11.45
CA VAL A 100 -5.37 -12.36 12.16
C VAL A 100 -6.36 -11.61 11.28
N ILE A 101 -7.56 -11.31 11.78
CA ILE A 101 -8.59 -10.58 11.02
C ILE A 101 -8.86 -9.25 11.72
N ALA A 102 -8.50 -8.15 11.07
CA ALA A 102 -8.82 -6.80 11.52
C ALA A 102 -10.16 -6.35 10.92
N LEU A 103 -11.19 -6.26 11.77
CA LEU A 103 -12.49 -5.73 11.39
C LEU A 103 -12.54 -4.23 11.69
N THR A 104 -13.03 -3.46 10.72
CA THR A 104 -13.25 -2.02 10.90
C THR A 104 -14.73 -1.70 10.78
N GLY A 105 -15.17 -0.69 11.50
CA GLY A 105 -16.56 -0.27 11.49
C GLY A 105 -16.80 0.97 12.32
N THR A 106 -18.06 1.36 12.46
CA THR A 106 -18.47 2.47 13.34
C THR A 106 -19.61 2.02 14.24
N LEU A 107 -19.47 2.28 15.53
CA LEU A 107 -20.49 1.97 16.52
C LEU A 107 -21.51 3.11 16.64
N GLN A 108 -22.79 2.76 16.63
CA GLN A 108 -23.89 3.65 16.95
C GLN A 108 -24.69 3.06 18.13
N LEU A 109 -25.49 3.87 18.83
CA LEU A 109 -26.23 3.46 20.02
C LEU A 109 -27.13 2.20 19.86
N SER A 110 -27.62 1.93 18.65
CA SER A 110 -28.58 0.83 18.38
C SER A 110 -28.16 -0.13 17.27
N HIS A 111 -27.03 0.11 16.63
CA HIS A 111 -26.57 -0.68 15.49
C HIS A 111 -25.08 -0.48 15.27
N LEU A 112 -24.46 -1.48 14.66
CA LEU A 112 -23.05 -1.46 14.30
C LEU A 112 -22.95 -1.37 12.78
N HIS A 113 -22.13 -0.47 12.25
CA HIS A 113 -21.77 -0.51 10.84
C HIS A 113 -20.45 -1.26 10.69
N ILE A 114 -20.47 -2.39 9.98
CA ILE A 114 -19.26 -3.18 9.72
C ILE A 114 -18.84 -3.00 8.27
N ALA A 115 -17.55 -2.80 8.04
CA ALA A 115 -16.96 -2.86 6.71
C ALA A 115 -16.95 -4.32 6.23
N HIS A 116 -17.75 -4.61 5.22
CA HIS A 116 -18.07 -5.99 4.86
C HIS A 116 -17.15 -6.58 3.79
N HIS A 117 -16.31 -5.74 3.18
CA HIS A 117 -15.31 -6.17 2.19
C HIS A 117 -13.94 -6.29 2.87
N LEU A 118 -13.35 -7.48 2.86
CA LEU A 118 -12.07 -7.79 3.47
C LEU A 118 -11.07 -8.28 2.42
N ASN A 119 -9.82 -7.83 2.55
CA ASN A 119 -8.70 -8.46 1.86
C ASN A 119 -8.11 -9.55 2.76
N VAL A 120 -7.87 -10.73 2.21
CA VAL A 120 -7.17 -11.83 2.87
C VAL A 120 -5.85 -12.06 2.15
N LEU A 121 -4.74 -11.95 2.86
CA LEU A 121 -3.40 -12.16 2.35
C LEU A 121 -2.82 -13.43 2.96
N LEU A 122 -2.37 -14.33 2.11
CA LEU A 122 -1.79 -15.62 2.48
C LEU A 122 -0.38 -15.72 1.90
N HIS A 123 0.60 -15.96 2.76
CA HIS A 123 1.97 -16.20 2.37
C HIS A 123 2.23 -17.70 2.40
N ALA A 124 2.53 -18.26 1.22
CA ALA A 124 3.04 -19.61 1.10
C ALA A 124 4.55 -19.63 1.33
N SER A 125 5.03 -20.71 1.93
CA SER A 125 6.46 -20.99 2.01
C SER A 125 7.03 -21.23 0.60
N PRO A 126 8.27 -20.82 0.32
CA PRO A 126 8.91 -21.11 -0.96
C PRO A 126 8.90 -22.61 -1.25
N ARG A 127 8.57 -22.98 -2.49
CA ARG A 127 8.50 -24.39 -2.94
C ARG A 127 9.80 -25.16 -2.70
N SER A 128 10.95 -24.48 -2.71
CA SER A 128 12.26 -25.09 -2.45
C SER A 128 12.49 -25.50 -1.00
N LEU A 129 11.76 -24.89 -0.05
CA LEU A 129 11.91 -25.15 1.39
C LEU A 129 10.79 -26.06 1.90
N SER A 130 9.54 -25.67 1.69
CA SER A 130 8.39 -26.49 2.06
C SER A 130 7.22 -26.28 1.10
N PRO A 131 7.00 -27.19 0.13
CA PRO A 131 5.93 -27.04 -0.83
C PRO A 131 4.56 -27.25 -0.16
N GLY A 132 3.60 -26.37 -0.46
CA GLY A 132 2.23 -26.53 0.04
C GLY A 132 2.03 -26.08 1.50
N THR A 133 2.95 -25.31 2.08
CA THR A 133 2.84 -24.83 3.46
C THR A 133 2.46 -23.35 3.48
N ILE A 134 1.55 -22.97 4.38
CA ILE A 134 1.19 -21.59 4.69
C ILE A 134 2.10 -21.09 5.82
N ASP A 135 2.87 -20.04 5.55
CA ASP A 135 3.81 -19.45 6.51
C ASP A 135 3.13 -18.37 7.38
N ALA A 136 2.35 -17.49 6.75
CA ALA A 136 1.65 -16.41 7.44
C ALA A 136 0.32 -16.08 6.76
N ALA A 137 -0.64 -15.60 7.55
CA ALA A 137 -1.96 -15.21 7.06
C ALA A 137 -2.49 -13.98 7.82
N THR A 138 -3.08 -13.04 7.09
CA THR A 138 -3.72 -11.86 7.67
C THR A 138 -4.90 -11.43 6.82
N ALA A 139 -5.92 -10.86 7.44
CA ALA A 139 -7.04 -10.26 6.77
C ALA A 139 -7.38 -8.91 7.39
N TYR A 140 -7.86 -7.98 6.57
CA TYR A 140 -8.26 -6.66 7.03
C TYR A 140 -9.42 -6.14 6.19
N SER A 141 -10.29 -5.39 6.86
CA SER A 141 -11.38 -4.69 6.20
C SER A 141 -10.85 -3.59 5.29
N THR A 142 -11.44 -3.51 4.12
CA THR A 142 -11.20 -2.46 3.13
C THR A 142 -12.44 -1.56 3.09
N SER A 143 -12.24 -0.28 2.81
CA SER A 143 -13.35 0.65 2.56
C SER A 143 -14.31 0.88 3.77
N PRO A 144 -13.80 1.21 4.98
CA PRO A 144 -14.63 1.39 6.18
C PRO A 144 -15.68 2.51 6.10
N THR A 145 -15.57 3.40 5.11
CA THR A 145 -16.50 4.54 4.95
C THR A 145 -17.45 4.37 3.77
N THR A 146 -17.12 3.52 2.80
CA THR A 146 -17.89 3.40 1.54
C THR A 146 -18.61 2.06 1.40
N GLN A 147 -18.11 0.99 2.01
CA GLN A 147 -18.68 -0.36 1.91
C GLN A 147 -19.01 -0.91 3.29
N THR A 148 -20.00 -0.31 3.94
CA THR A 148 -20.47 -0.75 5.27
C THR A 148 -21.88 -1.31 5.23
N THR A 149 -22.13 -2.29 6.09
CA THR A 149 -23.45 -2.87 6.31
C THR A 149 -23.89 -2.52 7.72
N LYS A 150 -25.11 -2.00 7.83
CA LYS A 150 -25.76 -1.83 9.13
C LYS A 150 -26.10 -3.21 9.69
N LEU A 151 -25.75 -3.43 10.94
CA LEU A 151 -25.95 -4.68 11.65
C LEU A 151 -26.70 -4.43 12.96
N VAL A 152 -27.77 -5.19 13.17
CA VAL A 152 -28.52 -5.34 14.42
C VAL A 152 -28.56 -6.83 14.79
N ILE A 153 -28.84 -7.16 16.04
CA ILE A 153 -29.03 -8.54 16.50
C ILE A 153 -30.12 -9.21 15.64
N GLY A 154 -29.81 -10.38 15.10
CA GLY A 154 -30.68 -11.14 14.20
C GLY A 154 -30.55 -10.79 12.72
N ASP A 155 -29.81 -9.75 12.35
CA ASP A 155 -29.53 -9.45 10.95
C ASP A 155 -28.49 -10.43 10.36
N ALA A 156 -28.50 -10.55 9.03
CA ALA A 156 -27.47 -11.27 8.29
C ALA A 156 -26.26 -10.36 8.01
N LEU A 157 -25.05 -10.92 8.10
CA LEU A 157 -23.79 -10.22 7.83
C LEU A 157 -23.14 -10.76 6.54
N PRO A 158 -23.22 -10.04 5.40
CA PRO A 158 -22.62 -10.47 4.14
C PRO A 158 -21.15 -10.10 4.06
N LEU A 159 -20.24 -11.02 4.35
CA LEU A 159 -18.80 -10.76 4.24
C LEU A 159 -18.29 -11.16 2.85
N VAL A 160 -17.45 -10.29 2.27
CA VAL A 160 -16.77 -10.52 1.00
C VAL A 160 -15.28 -10.59 1.26
N PHE A 161 -14.65 -11.72 0.93
CA PHE A 161 -13.24 -11.98 1.14
C PHE A 161 -12.50 -12.00 -0.20
N SER A 162 -11.69 -10.98 -0.47
CA SER A 162 -10.77 -10.94 -1.61
C SER A 162 -9.45 -11.63 -1.21
N VAL A 163 -9.29 -12.88 -1.65
CA VAL A 163 -8.15 -13.73 -1.28
C VAL A 163 -6.99 -13.53 -2.26
N ARG A 164 -5.80 -13.24 -1.71
CA ARG A 164 -4.55 -13.09 -2.46
C ARG A 164 -3.47 -13.99 -1.88
N TRP A 165 -2.74 -14.66 -2.77
CA TRP A 165 -1.67 -15.58 -2.42
C TRP A 165 -0.32 -15.02 -2.84
N TYR A 166 0.64 -15.08 -1.94
CA TYR A 166 2.03 -14.74 -2.23
C TYR A 166 2.89 -16.00 -2.13
N PRO A 167 3.73 -16.31 -3.13
CA PRO A 167 4.57 -17.50 -3.15
C PRO A 167 5.79 -17.40 -2.21
N SER A 168 5.94 -16.28 -1.50
CA SER A 168 7.01 -16.05 -0.54
C SER A 168 6.51 -15.12 0.59
N PRO A 169 7.13 -15.17 1.78
CA PRO A 169 6.81 -14.25 2.87
C PRO A 169 7.27 -12.81 2.59
N ARG A 170 8.06 -12.60 1.55
CA ARG A 170 8.48 -11.26 1.13
C ARG A 170 7.38 -10.66 0.29
N LEU A 171 6.83 -9.54 0.76
CA LEU A 171 5.92 -8.73 -0.04
C LEU A 171 6.65 -8.25 -1.30
N PRO A 172 5.97 -8.23 -2.46
CA PRO A 172 6.55 -7.65 -3.66
C PRO A 172 6.93 -6.20 -3.37
N SER A 173 8.13 -5.78 -3.78
CA SER A 173 8.56 -4.39 -3.70
C SER A 173 7.77 -3.58 -4.74
N GLY A 174 6.57 -3.15 -4.34
CA GLY A 174 5.58 -2.53 -5.22
C GLY A 174 5.13 -1.17 -4.75
N TRP A 175 6.08 -0.31 -4.34
CA TRP A 175 5.86 1.14 -4.36
C TRP A 175 6.57 1.73 -5.58
N THR A 176 6.27 1.18 -6.77
CA THR A 176 6.38 1.95 -8.01
C THR A 176 5.24 2.96 -7.96
N GLY A 177 5.45 4.00 -7.16
CA GLY A 177 4.48 5.06 -6.96
C GLY A 177 3.99 5.58 -8.29
N VAL A 178 2.77 6.09 -8.25
CA VAL A 178 2.22 7.06 -9.19
C VAL A 178 3.22 8.22 -9.31
N GLY A 179 4.20 8.03 -10.17
CA GLY A 179 5.32 8.91 -10.45
C GLY A 179 5.72 8.56 -11.87
N GLY A 180 5.14 9.30 -12.81
CA GLY A 180 5.15 8.99 -14.23
C GLY A 180 6.51 8.51 -14.69
N HIS A 181 6.53 7.36 -15.38
CA HIS A 181 7.73 6.86 -16.02
C HIS A 181 8.36 8.00 -16.83
N ILE A 182 9.57 8.42 -16.46
CA ILE A 182 10.39 9.22 -17.35
C ILE A 182 10.71 8.29 -18.52
N TYR A 183 9.88 8.33 -19.55
CA TYR A 183 10.15 7.58 -20.77
C TYR A 183 11.42 8.15 -21.39
N LEU A 184 12.28 7.27 -21.91
CA LEU A 184 13.47 7.66 -22.66
C LEU A 184 13.12 8.67 -23.76
N SER A 185 11.95 8.53 -24.38
CA SER A 185 11.39 9.47 -25.35
C SER A 185 11.20 10.89 -24.79
N THR A 186 10.72 11.03 -23.54
CA THR A 186 10.57 12.33 -22.88
C THR A 186 11.92 13.00 -22.63
N VAL A 187 12.94 12.24 -22.22
CA VAL A 187 14.31 12.75 -22.05
C VAL A 187 14.91 13.21 -23.37
N ILE A 188 14.73 12.40 -24.43
CA ILE A 188 15.23 12.73 -25.77
C ILE A 188 14.55 14.00 -26.30
N TYR A 189 13.23 14.15 -26.11
CA TYR A 189 12.51 15.34 -26.54
C TYR A 189 12.96 16.61 -25.79
N CYS A 190 13.19 16.51 -24.48
CA CYS A 190 13.74 17.61 -23.68
C CYS A 190 15.15 18.00 -24.14
N MET A 191 16.04 17.03 -24.44
CA MET A 191 17.39 17.31 -24.92
C MET A 191 17.40 17.92 -26.32
N LEU A 192 16.57 17.42 -27.24
CA LEU A 192 16.48 17.95 -28.60
C LEU A 192 15.92 19.38 -28.62
N SER A 193 14.90 19.67 -27.80
CA SER A 193 14.33 21.02 -27.70
C SER A 193 15.32 22.02 -27.08
N ALA A 194 16.06 21.62 -26.03
CA ALA A 194 17.14 22.43 -25.47
C ALA A 194 18.29 22.67 -26.48
N GLY A 195 18.67 21.64 -27.24
CA GLY A 195 19.67 21.73 -28.30
C GLY A 195 19.25 22.67 -29.43
N ALA A 196 18.00 22.58 -29.88
CA ALA A 196 17.47 23.46 -30.91
C ALA A 196 17.42 24.93 -30.45
N ALA A 197 16.98 25.19 -29.22
CA ALA A 197 16.90 26.54 -28.66
C ALA A 197 18.29 27.19 -28.50
N THR A 198 19.27 26.43 -28.04
CA THR A 198 20.66 26.92 -27.91
C THR A 198 21.29 27.21 -29.27
N ALA A 199 21.10 26.34 -30.27
CA ALA A 199 21.59 26.57 -31.63
C ALA A 199 20.95 27.80 -32.29
N ALA A 200 19.64 27.98 -32.16
CA ALA A 200 18.93 29.14 -32.70
C ALA A 200 19.40 30.45 -32.03
N SER A 201 19.56 30.44 -30.71
CA SER A 201 20.06 31.59 -29.96
C SER A 201 21.49 31.95 -30.38
N PHE A 202 22.37 30.95 -30.54
CA PHE A 202 23.75 31.18 -30.96
C PHE A 202 23.84 31.74 -32.39
N ALA A 203 23.02 31.22 -33.31
CA ALA A 203 22.93 31.73 -34.68
C ALA A 203 22.43 33.18 -34.70
N TRP A 204 21.42 33.52 -33.89
CA TRP A 204 20.91 34.88 -33.77
C TRP A 204 21.97 35.85 -33.22
N PHE A 205 22.63 35.49 -32.11
CA PHE A 205 23.65 36.33 -31.50
C PHE A 205 24.81 36.59 -32.46
N ARG A 206 25.29 35.56 -33.17
CA ARG A 206 26.45 35.68 -34.07
C ARG A 206 26.09 36.31 -35.41
N GLY A 207 24.90 36.05 -35.94
CA GLY A 207 24.46 36.49 -37.28
C GLY A 207 23.78 37.86 -37.30
N VAL A 208 23.06 38.24 -36.25
CA VAL A 208 22.28 39.48 -36.21
C VAL A 208 22.86 40.47 -35.21
N GLU A 209 23.14 40.03 -33.99
CA GLU A 209 23.43 40.95 -32.90
C GLU A 209 24.90 41.39 -32.85
N LEU A 210 25.85 40.48 -33.04
CA LEU A 210 27.28 40.79 -33.13
C LEU A 210 27.61 41.77 -34.27
N PRO A 211 27.16 41.56 -35.53
CA PRO A 211 27.42 42.51 -36.61
C PRO A 211 26.65 43.82 -36.43
N ARG A 212 25.43 43.83 -35.86
CA ARG A 212 24.72 45.08 -35.52
C ARG A 212 25.50 45.92 -34.50
N ARG A 213 26.06 45.30 -33.46
CA ARG A 213 26.87 45.98 -32.43
C ARG A 213 28.24 46.44 -32.94
N LEU A 214 28.84 45.70 -33.88
CA LEU A 214 30.06 46.14 -34.57
C LEU A 214 29.77 47.33 -35.51
N ARG A 215 28.64 47.33 -36.23
CA ARG A 215 28.22 48.46 -37.08
C ARG A 215 27.86 49.71 -36.28
N SER A 216 27.21 49.58 -35.12
CA SER A 216 26.91 50.73 -34.25
C SER A 216 28.14 51.35 -33.60
N ARG A 217 29.28 50.64 -33.54
CA ARG A 217 30.59 51.19 -33.15
C ARG A 217 31.46 51.62 -34.35
N GLY A 218 31.20 51.10 -35.55
CA GLY A 218 31.87 51.49 -36.79
C GLY A 218 31.31 52.75 -37.46
N LEU A 219 30.02 53.06 -37.26
CA LEU A 219 29.36 54.27 -37.81
C LEU A 219 29.61 55.56 -37.01
N GLY A 220 30.61 55.57 -36.11
CA GLY A 220 31.10 56.76 -35.43
C GLY A 220 32.54 57.14 -35.80
N VAL A 221 33.21 56.41 -36.71
CA VAL A 221 34.62 56.62 -37.08
C VAL A 221 34.77 56.69 -38.61
N GLU A 222 33.89 57.46 -39.26
CA GLU A 222 34.07 57.79 -40.68
C GLU A 222 33.60 59.21 -40.96
N GLY A 223 34.30 60.17 -40.34
CA GLY A 223 34.07 61.59 -40.52
C GLY A 223 34.99 62.42 -39.63
N GLY A 224 36.29 62.48 -39.96
CA GLY A 224 37.22 63.33 -39.20
C GLY A 224 38.69 63.09 -39.48
N ARG A 225 39.14 63.35 -40.71
CA ARG A 225 40.55 63.65 -40.98
C ARG A 225 40.83 65.06 -40.45
N GLY A 226 41.70 65.18 -39.45
CA GLY A 226 42.42 66.44 -39.16
C GLY A 226 42.33 66.94 -37.72
N GLY A 227 43.50 67.31 -37.17
CA GLY A 227 43.65 68.11 -35.94
C GLY A 227 43.93 67.25 -34.70
N ALA A 228 45.18 67.01 -34.34
CA ALA A 228 46.01 67.92 -33.55
C ALA A 228 45.47 68.20 -32.14
N GLY A 229 46.18 67.66 -31.15
CA GLY A 229 46.53 68.44 -29.96
C GLY A 229 45.63 68.34 -28.73
N TYR A 230 46.32 68.16 -27.60
CA TYR A 230 45.98 68.68 -26.27
C TYR A 230 44.85 68.03 -25.46
N GLY A 231 45.27 67.32 -24.41
CA GLY A 231 45.03 67.71 -23.01
C GLY A 231 43.60 67.80 -22.51
N GLY A 232 43.25 67.01 -21.49
CA GLY A 232 42.01 67.21 -20.76
C GLY A 232 41.77 66.20 -19.65
N TYR A 233 42.39 66.43 -18.50
CA TYR A 233 42.01 65.88 -17.21
C TYR A 233 40.58 66.35 -16.82
N GLY A 234 39.78 65.48 -16.21
CA GLY A 234 38.55 65.82 -15.48
C GLY A 234 37.82 64.53 -15.08
N ILE A 235 38.04 63.97 -13.88
CA ILE A 235 37.57 64.38 -12.55
C ILE A 235 36.05 64.57 -12.48
N GLY A 236 35.40 63.71 -11.67
CA GLY A 236 34.01 63.75 -11.23
C GLY A 236 33.48 62.31 -11.13
N GLY A 237 33.49 61.60 -9.99
CA GLY A 237 33.42 62.04 -8.60
C GLY A 237 31.97 62.02 -8.14
N GLY A 238 31.52 60.95 -7.46
CA GLY A 238 30.31 61.06 -6.65
C GLY A 238 29.57 59.75 -6.28
N TYR A 239 29.75 59.37 -5.01
CA TYR A 239 28.77 58.83 -4.03
C TYR A 239 27.79 57.71 -4.47
N GLY A 240 27.62 56.59 -3.76
CA GLY A 240 28.09 56.20 -2.43
C GLY A 240 27.15 55.13 -1.85
N ILE A 241 27.72 54.33 -0.94
CA ILE A 241 27.06 53.65 0.20
C ILE A 241 26.09 52.51 -0.14
N GLY A 242 26.24 51.29 0.38
CA GLY A 242 27.15 50.81 1.41
C GLY A 242 26.61 49.52 2.02
N GLY A 243 27.49 48.83 2.73
CA GLY A 243 27.19 47.74 3.67
C GLY A 243 27.01 46.38 2.99
N GLY A 244 27.81 45.35 3.24
CA GLY A 244 28.76 45.14 4.33
C GLY A 244 28.84 43.63 4.54
N LYS A 245 30.04 43.08 4.38
CA LYS A 245 30.44 41.69 4.66
C LYS A 245 30.07 41.27 6.10
N ARG A 246 29.87 39.98 6.34
CA ARG A 246 30.92 39.04 6.78
C ARG A 246 30.34 37.64 7.00
N ASP A 247 31.17 36.67 6.58
CA ASP A 247 31.41 35.33 7.14
C ASP A 247 30.22 34.45 7.49
#